data_AF-A0A0F9RCK7-F1
#
_entry.id   AF-A0A0F9RCK7-F1
#
_cell.length_a   1.000
_cell.length_b   1.000
_cell.length_c   1.000
_cell.angle_alpha   90.00
_cell.angle_beta   90.00
_cell.angle_gamma   90.00
#
_symmetry.space_group_name_H-M   'P 1'
#
loop_
_entity.id
_entity.type
_entity.pdbx_description
1 polymer ?
#
loop_
_entity_poly.entity_id
_entity_poly.type
_entity_poly.pdbx_seq_one_letter_code
_entity_poly.pdbx_strand_id
1 'polypeptide(L)'
;MSDDDMVPKSDLIALKESHKTALGDLEKTHEEAITKLGDAHTSTVEGLNTQVRTGTEELGRARATVAELEEKVTNSNATGEEIKTVKGELKTAQKSLQDAQDSLAGNLRDRLIGEFSINEKALEGKSVSELTVIRDALSASRGPNSKDYVGSGGGGGGDKKTTGREKVKEGLEAGELKAT
;
A
#
# COMPACT_ATOMS: atom_id res chain seq x y z
N MET A 1 49.03 34.23 31.77
CA MET A 1 47.70 34.23 31.12
C MET A 1 47.28 35.68 31.10
N SER A 2 47.41 36.31 29.95
CA SER A 2 47.09 37.73 29.76
C SER A 2 45.57 37.86 29.67
N ASP A 3 45.00 38.98 30.13
CA ASP A 3 43.57 39.25 29.97
C ASP A 3 43.13 39.28 28.49
N ASP A 4 44.08 39.32 27.54
CA ASP A 4 43.88 39.15 26.09
C ASP A 4 43.44 37.74 25.65
N ASP A 5 43.53 36.72 26.52
CA ASP A 5 43.05 35.37 26.22
C ASP A 5 41.55 35.17 26.59
N MET A 6 40.89 36.18 27.18
CA MET A 6 39.47 36.10 27.54
C MET A 6 38.57 36.58 26.41
N VAL A 7 37.73 35.67 25.90
CA VAL A 7 36.64 36.02 24.96
C VAL A 7 35.76 37.11 25.61
N PRO A 8 35.55 38.26 24.94
CA PRO A 8 34.70 39.33 25.46
C PRO A 8 33.30 38.81 25.79
N LYS A 9 32.75 39.22 26.95
CA LYS A 9 31.38 38.84 27.34
C LYS A 9 30.33 39.23 26.29
N SER A 10 30.56 40.32 25.54
CA SER A 10 29.76 40.74 24.40
C SER A 10 29.68 39.68 23.31
N ASP A 11 30.80 39.06 22.99
CA ASP A 11 30.92 38.07 21.93
C ASP A 11 30.25 36.76 22.36
N LEU A 12 30.34 36.43 23.65
CA LEU A 12 29.63 35.29 24.24
C LEU A 12 28.10 35.46 24.22
N ILE A 13 27.59 36.70 24.39
CA ILE A 13 26.17 37.03 24.30
C ILE A 13 25.72 36.94 22.84
N ALA A 14 26.46 37.56 21.92
CA ALA A 14 26.18 37.51 20.49
C ALA A 14 26.16 36.07 19.96
N LEU A 15 27.08 35.21 20.42
CA LEU A 15 27.10 33.79 20.07
C LEU A 15 25.87 33.04 20.58
N LYS A 16 25.44 33.31 21.82
CA LYS A 16 24.23 32.70 22.39
C LYS A 16 22.96 33.11 21.65
N GLU A 17 22.86 34.38 21.27
CA GLU A 17 21.74 34.91 20.49
C GLU A 17 21.73 34.33 19.07
N SER A 18 22.89 34.28 18.41
CA SER A 18 23.05 33.65 17.10
C SER A 18 22.66 32.17 17.13
N HIS A 19 23.09 31.42 18.15
CA HIS A 19 22.73 30.01 18.29
C HIS A 19 21.23 29.81 18.54
N LYS A 20 20.60 30.67 19.35
CA LYS A 20 19.15 30.63 19.58
C LYS A 20 18.37 30.87 18.29
N THR A 21 18.78 31.84 17.48
CA THR A 21 18.17 32.11 16.18
C THR A 21 18.35 30.92 15.22
N ALA A 22 19.57 30.37 15.13
CA ALA A 22 19.85 29.23 14.27
C ALA A 22 19.03 27.98 14.66
N LEU A 23 18.82 27.74 15.97
CA LEU A 23 17.93 26.68 16.44
C LEU A 23 16.47 26.92 16.02
N GLY A 24 15.96 28.14 16.16
CA GLY A 24 14.59 28.47 15.74
C GLY A 24 14.39 28.32 14.22
N ASP A 25 15.37 28.72 13.41
CA ASP A 25 15.32 28.55 11.95
C ASP A 25 15.37 27.07 11.56
N LEU A 26 16.15 26.25 12.27
CA LEU A 26 16.23 24.80 12.06
C LEU A 26 14.92 24.10 12.43
N GLU A 27 14.33 24.44 13.59
CA GLU A 27 13.03 23.92 14.02
C GLU A 27 11.94 24.23 12.98
N LYS A 28 11.87 25.49 12.53
CA LYS A 28 10.94 25.90 11.48
C LYS A 28 11.16 25.13 10.17
N THR A 29 12.42 24.97 9.76
CA THR A 29 12.76 24.21 8.54
C THR A 29 12.32 22.75 8.65
N HIS A 30 12.48 22.13 9.83
CA HIS A 30 12.02 20.77 10.08
C HIS A 30 10.50 20.67 10.05
N GLU A 31 9.77 21.60 10.68
CA GLU A 31 8.30 21.63 10.65
C GLU A 31 7.77 21.77 9.23
N GLU A 32 8.37 22.64 8.42
CA GLU A 32 8.03 22.79 7.00
C GLU A 32 8.31 21.51 6.21
N ALA A 33 9.43 20.82 6.47
CA ALA A 33 9.76 19.56 5.82
C ALA A 33 8.79 18.44 6.19
N ILE A 34 8.44 18.32 7.48
CA ILE A 34 7.47 17.34 7.98
C ILE A 34 6.10 17.57 7.34
N THR A 35 5.67 18.83 7.26
CA THR A 35 4.38 19.19 6.64
C THR A 35 4.36 18.81 5.17
N LYS A 36 5.39 19.19 4.40
CA LYS A 36 5.50 18.83 2.97
C LYS A 36 5.52 17.32 2.74
N LEU A 37 6.22 16.58 3.60
CA LEU A 37 6.23 15.11 3.53
C LEU A 37 4.86 14.51 3.86
N GLY A 38 4.16 15.06 4.85
CA GLY A 38 2.80 14.66 5.20
C GLY A 38 1.80 14.87 4.06
N ASP A 39 1.85 16.03 3.41
CA ASP A 39 1.01 16.37 2.27
C ASP A 39 1.31 15.47 1.05
N ALA A 40 2.60 15.27 0.76
CA ALA A 40 3.03 14.39 -0.33
C ALA A 40 2.58 12.94 -0.10
N HIS A 41 2.77 12.41 1.12
CA HIS A 41 2.32 11.07 1.48
C HIS A 41 0.80 10.93 1.34
N THR A 42 0.02 11.92 1.81
CA THR A 42 -1.44 11.91 1.70
C THR A 42 -1.88 11.88 0.25
N SER A 43 -1.32 12.75 -0.59
CA SER A 43 -1.59 12.80 -2.03
C SER A 43 -1.23 11.49 -2.74
N THR A 44 -0.08 10.88 -2.44
CA THR A 44 0.31 9.58 -2.99
C THR A 44 -0.69 8.48 -2.60
N VAL A 45 -1.10 8.40 -1.34
CA VAL A 45 -2.07 7.40 -0.88
C VAL A 45 -3.44 7.60 -1.54
N GLU A 46 -3.90 8.84 -1.71
CA GLU A 46 -5.14 9.15 -2.43
C GLU A 46 -5.09 8.75 -3.92
N GLY A 47 -3.95 8.99 -4.57
CA GLY A 47 -3.70 8.56 -5.95
C GLY A 47 -3.77 7.04 -6.10
N LEU A 48 -3.07 6.31 -5.24
CA LEU A 48 -3.08 4.83 -5.22
C LEU A 48 -4.48 4.27 -4.93
N ASN A 49 -5.24 4.90 -4.02
CA ASN A 49 -6.63 4.55 -3.75
C ASN A 49 -7.51 4.73 -4.99
N THR A 50 -7.31 5.81 -5.73
CA THR A 50 -8.03 6.07 -6.98
C THR A 50 -7.71 5.01 -8.03
N GLN A 51 -6.44 4.64 -8.20
CA GLN A 51 -6.04 3.58 -9.13
C GLN A 51 -6.63 2.22 -8.77
N VAL A 52 -6.60 1.82 -7.50
CA VAL A 52 -7.23 0.56 -7.03
C VAL A 52 -8.74 0.57 -7.29
N ARG A 53 -9.41 1.70 -7.05
CA ARG A 53 -10.85 1.84 -7.33
C ARG A 53 -11.14 1.69 -8.83
N THR A 54 -10.45 2.43 -9.68
CA THR A 54 -10.62 2.36 -11.13
C THR A 54 -10.36 0.94 -11.65
N GLY A 55 -9.27 0.31 -11.22
CA GLY A 55 -8.97 -1.08 -11.62
C GLY A 55 -10.01 -2.08 -11.12
N THR A 56 -10.63 -1.86 -9.96
CA THR A 56 -11.74 -2.70 -9.47
C THR A 56 -12.98 -2.57 -10.36
N GLU A 57 -13.31 -1.35 -10.78
CA GLU A 57 -14.43 -1.08 -11.69
C GLU A 57 -14.18 -1.66 -13.10
N GLU A 58 -12.95 -1.59 -13.60
CA GLU A 58 -12.53 -2.21 -14.87
C GLU A 58 -12.59 -3.74 -14.81
N LEU A 59 -12.09 -4.35 -13.73
CA LEU A 59 -12.18 -5.79 -13.50
C LEU A 59 -13.64 -6.26 -13.46
N GLY A 60 -14.51 -5.49 -12.80
CA GLY A 60 -15.95 -5.77 -12.77
C GLY A 60 -16.58 -5.76 -14.16
N ARG A 61 -16.24 -4.77 -15.00
CA ARG A 61 -16.71 -4.68 -16.39
C ARG A 61 -16.20 -5.83 -17.25
N ALA A 62 -14.92 -6.17 -17.15
CA ALA A 62 -14.36 -7.29 -17.91
C ALA A 62 -15.01 -8.63 -17.55
N ARG A 63 -15.30 -8.88 -16.26
CA ARG A 63 -16.04 -10.07 -15.80
C ARG A 63 -17.45 -10.12 -16.38
N ALA A 64 -18.17 -9.00 -16.37
CA ALA A 64 -19.52 -8.93 -16.92
C ALA A 64 -19.51 -9.25 -18.42
N THR A 65 -18.59 -8.68 -19.19
CA THR A 65 -18.45 -8.97 -20.62
C THR A 65 -18.15 -10.44 -20.90
N VAL A 66 -17.24 -11.06 -20.13
CA VAL A 66 -16.97 -12.50 -20.27
C VAL A 66 -18.23 -13.32 -20.00
N ALA A 67 -18.96 -13.04 -18.91
CA ALA A 67 -20.18 -13.75 -18.56
C ALA A 67 -21.28 -13.63 -19.64
N GLU A 68 -21.49 -12.42 -20.18
CA GLU A 68 -22.45 -12.19 -21.26
C GLU A 68 -22.10 -12.98 -22.53
N LEU A 69 -20.80 -13.06 -22.87
CA LEU A 69 -20.34 -13.81 -24.04
C LEU A 69 -20.42 -15.32 -23.81
N GLU A 70 -20.12 -15.80 -22.61
CA GLU A 70 -20.32 -17.22 -22.23
C GLU A 70 -21.79 -17.61 -22.33
N GLU A 71 -22.71 -16.77 -21.86
CA GLU A 71 -24.14 -16.99 -21.99
C GLU A 71 -24.56 -17.05 -23.47
N LYS A 72 -24.06 -16.14 -24.31
CA LYS A 72 -24.33 -16.16 -25.76
C LYS A 72 -23.81 -17.42 -26.45
N VAL A 73 -22.65 -17.95 -26.05
CA VAL A 73 -22.12 -19.22 -26.57
C VAL A 73 -23.00 -20.41 -26.17
N THR A 74 -23.59 -20.34 -24.97
CA THR A 74 -24.37 -21.44 -24.39
C THR A 74 -25.83 -21.44 -24.87
N ASN A 75 -26.35 -20.29 -25.31
CA ASN A 75 -27.72 -20.17 -25.82
C ASN A 75 -27.91 -20.92 -27.16
N SER A 76 -28.88 -21.84 -27.17
CA SER A 76 -29.07 -22.86 -28.22
C SER A 76 -29.66 -22.36 -29.54
N ASN A 77 -30.00 -21.08 -29.65
CA ASN A 77 -30.68 -20.52 -30.82
C ASN A 77 -29.71 -19.83 -31.79
N ALA A 78 -28.43 -19.73 -31.46
CA ALA A 78 -27.41 -19.15 -32.33
C ALA A 78 -27.00 -20.11 -33.43
N THR A 79 -26.81 -19.59 -34.64
CA THR A 79 -26.22 -20.32 -35.77
C THR A 79 -24.76 -20.68 -35.48
N GLY A 80 -24.23 -21.68 -36.18
CA GLY A 80 -22.82 -22.08 -36.02
C GLY A 80 -21.82 -20.96 -36.32
N GLU A 81 -22.17 -20.02 -37.22
CA GLU A 81 -21.33 -18.88 -37.57
C GLU A 81 -21.38 -17.79 -36.49
N GLU A 82 -22.55 -17.52 -35.90
CA GLU A 82 -22.67 -16.65 -34.73
C GLU A 82 -21.89 -17.20 -33.54
N ILE A 83 -22.02 -18.49 -33.23
CA ILE A 83 -21.25 -19.14 -32.15
C ILE A 83 -19.74 -19.00 -32.39
N LYS A 84 -19.28 -19.14 -33.64
CA LYS A 84 -17.85 -18.98 -33.98
C LYS A 84 -17.36 -17.55 -33.74
N THR A 85 -18.15 -16.55 -34.12
CA THR A 85 -17.85 -15.13 -33.87
C THR A 85 -17.81 -14.84 -32.37
N VAL A 86 -18.85 -15.23 -31.62
CA VAL A 86 -18.94 -15.01 -30.17
C VAL A 86 -17.80 -15.70 -29.43
N LYS A 87 -17.36 -16.90 -29.86
CA LYS A 87 -16.17 -17.55 -29.27
C LYS A 87 -14.88 -16.76 -29.49
N GLY A 88 -14.74 -16.07 -30.62
CA GLY A 88 -13.62 -15.18 -30.89
C GLY A 88 -13.64 -13.94 -29.99
N GLU A 89 -14.82 -13.35 -29.81
CA GLU A 89 -15.04 -12.25 -28.87
C GLU A 89 -14.77 -12.69 -27.43
N LEU A 90 -15.25 -13.87 -27.02
CA LEU A 90 -15.04 -14.44 -25.69
C LEU A 90 -13.55 -14.61 -25.38
N LYS A 91 -12.78 -15.17 -26.32
CA LYS A 91 -11.32 -15.30 -26.16
C LYS A 91 -10.64 -13.94 -25.96
N THR A 92 -11.12 -12.92 -26.67
CA THR A 92 -10.60 -11.55 -26.54
C THR A 92 -10.97 -10.95 -25.18
N ALA A 93 -12.22 -11.11 -24.75
CA ALA A 93 -12.69 -10.67 -23.45
C ALA A 93 -11.97 -11.36 -22.28
N GLN A 94 -11.68 -12.66 -22.40
CA GLN A 94 -10.89 -13.41 -21.42
C GLN A 94 -9.46 -12.87 -21.30
N LYS A 95 -8.84 -12.47 -22.42
CA LYS A 95 -7.54 -11.80 -22.38
C LYS A 95 -7.64 -10.44 -21.68
N SER A 96 -8.63 -9.62 -22.03
CA SER A 96 -8.86 -8.32 -21.37
C SER A 96 -9.14 -8.48 -19.86
N LEU A 97 -9.82 -9.57 -19.47
CA LEU A 97 -10.04 -9.90 -18.07
C LEU A 97 -8.72 -10.19 -17.35
N GLN A 98 -7.84 -10.98 -17.96
CA GLN A 98 -6.52 -11.25 -17.41
C GLN A 98 -5.69 -9.96 -17.28
N ASP A 99 -5.67 -9.12 -18.31
CA ASP A 99 -4.96 -7.84 -18.29
C ASP A 99 -5.48 -6.91 -17.17
N ALA A 100 -6.81 -6.87 -16.95
CA ALA A 100 -7.42 -6.12 -15.85
C ALA A 100 -7.07 -6.70 -14.47
N GLN A 101 -6.97 -8.03 -14.34
CA GLN A 101 -6.52 -8.68 -13.10
C GLN A 101 -5.07 -8.33 -12.79
N ASP A 102 -4.18 -8.38 -13.77
CA ASP A 102 -2.77 -8.10 -13.60
C ASP A 102 -2.52 -6.63 -13.26
N SER A 103 -3.23 -5.72 -13.93
CA SER A 103 -3.23 -4.28 -13.63
C SER A 103 -3.70 -3.99 -12.20
N LEU A 104 -4.84 -4.54 -11.78
CA LEU A 104 -5.35 -4.35 -10.43
C LEU A 104 -4.42 -4.97 -9.37
N ALA A 105 -3.81 -6.13 -9.67
CA ALA A 105 -2.81 -6.71 -8.79
C ALA A 105 -1.61 -5.78 -8.61
N GLY A 106 -1.10 -5.17 -9.69
CA GLY A 106 -0.07 -4.12 -9.63
C GLY A 106 -0.46 -2.96 -8.72
N ASN A 107 -1.64 -2.35 -8.97
CA ASN A 107 -2.13 -1.22 -8.18
C ASN A 107 -2.30 -1.58 -6.68
N LEU A 108 -2.75 -2.79 -6.37
CA LEU A 108 -2.85 -3.26 -4.99
C LEU A 108 -1.47 -3.43 -4.33
N ARG A 109 -0.46 -3.93 -5.05
CA ARG A 109 0.91 -4.02 -4.52
C ARG A 109 1.48 -2.64 -4.25
N ASP A 110 1.36 -1.72 -5.20
CA ASP A 110 1.86 -0.35 -5.05
C ASP A 110 1.20 0.35 -3.87
N ARG A 111 -0.11 0.15 -3.69
CA ARG A 111 -0.83 0.64 -2.51
C ARG A 111 -0.31 0.02 -1.23
N LEU A 112 -0.11 -1.30 -1.18
CA LEU A 112 0.39 -2.00 0.01
C LEU A 112 1.80 -1.52 0.40
N ILE A 113 2.67 -1.31 -0.59
CA ILE A 113 4.02 -0.76 -0.39
C ILE A 113 3.93 0.69 0.12
N GLY A 114 3.16 1.54 -0.57
CA GLY A 114 3.05 2.96 -0.24
C GLY A 114 2.38 3.23 1.11
N GLU A 115 1.29 2.52 1.42
CA GLU A 115 0.48 2.78 2.62
C GLU A 115 0.97 2.00 3.86
N PHE A 116 1.54 0.81 3.66
CA PHE A 116 1.93 -0.11 4.75
C PHE A 116 3.43 -0.43 4.80
N SER A 117 4.23 0.11 3.87
CA SER A 117 5.68 -0.12 3.81
C SER A 117 6.05 -1.60 3.81
N ILE A 118 5.27 -2.42 3.08
CA ILE A 118 5.50 -3.86 2.90
C ILE A 118 6.64 -4.07 1.90
N ASN A 119 7.47 -5.09 2.12
CA ASN A 119 8.46 -5.50 1.15
C ASN A 119 7.82 -6.00 -0.15
N GLU A 120 8.24 -5.46 -1.30
CA GLU A 120 7.76 -5.84 -2.64
C GLU A 120 7.84 -7.34 -2.90
N LYS A 121 8.94 -7.99 -2.50
CA LYS A 121 9.15 -9.43 -2.69
C LYS A 121 8.11 -10.29 -1.96
N ALA A 122 7.58 -9.80 -0.83
CA ALA A 122 6.56 -10.50 -0.09
C ALA A 122 5.19 -10.48 -0.81
N LEU A 123 5.03 -9.63 -1.84
CA LEU A 123 3.81 -9.47 -2.61
C LEU A 123 3.90 -10.05 -4.03
N GLU A 124 5.10 -10.44 -4.48
CA GLU A 124 5.33 -11.05 -5.79
C GLU A 124 4.48 -12.32 -5.97
N GLY A 125 3.92 -12.49 -7.17
CA GLY A 125 3.11 -13.66 -7.52
C GLY A 125 1.73 -13.74 -6.87
N LYS A 126 1.39 -12.86 -5.92
CA LYS A 126 0.07 -12.86 -5.28
C LYS A 126 -1.03 -12.38 -6.22
N SER A 127 -2.16 -13.07 -6.20
CA SER A 127 -3.38 -12.72 -6.92
C SER A 127 -4.09 -11.50 -6.31
N VAL A 128 -5.01 -10.90 -7.07
CA VAL A 128 -5.90 -9.82 -6.59
C VAL A 128 -6.61 -10.19 -5.28
N SER A 129 -7.07 -11.44 -5.16
CA SER A 129 -7.76 -11.92 -3.96
C SER A 129 -6.83 -11.97 -2.75
N GLU A 130 -5.63 -12.53 -2.91
CA GLU A 130 -4.63 -12.59 -1.83
C GLU A 130 -4.20 -11.19 -1.37
N LEU A 131 -3.94 -10.29 -2.32
CA LEU A 131 -3.59 -8.90 -2.04
C LEU A 131 -4.72 -8.15 -1.31
N THR A 132 -5.97 -8.47 -1.66
CA THR A 132 -7.15 -7.91 -0.98
C THR A 132 -7.23 -8.38 0.46
N VAL A 133 -7.05 -9.68 0.73
CA VAL A 133 -7.04 -10.22 2.10
C VAL A 133 -5.93 -9.58 2.94
N ILE A 134 -4.72 -9.43 2.36
CA ILE A 134 -3.60 -8.77 3.03
C ILE A 134 -3.93 -7.32 3.39
N ARG A 135 -4.46 -6.55 2.42
CA ARG A 135 -4.90 -5.18 2.64
C ARG A 135 -5.91 -5.09 3.79
N ASP A 136 -6.90 -5.98 3.78
CA ASP A 136 -7.99 -5.93 4.76
C ASP A 136 -7.50 -6.29 6.16
N ALA A 137 -6.61 -7.29 6.27
CA ALA A 137 -5.94 -7.64 7.52
C ALA A 137 -5.09 -6.49 8.07
N LEU A 138 -4.28 -5.87 7.21
CA LEU A 138 -3.47 -4.72 7.58
C LEU A 138 -4.33 -3.49 7.95
N SER A 139 -5.44 -3.26 7.27
CA SER A 139 -6.36 -2.17 7.58
C SER A 139 -7.10 -2.39 8.90
N ALA A 140 -7.55 -3.61 9.18
CA ALA A 140 -8.20 -3.98 10.44
C ALA A 140 -7.25 -3.83 11.63
N SER A 141 -5.96 -4.13 11.44
CA SER A 141 -4.93 -3.98 12.46
C SER A 141 -4.61 -2.52 12.85
N ARG A 142 -5.17 -1.54 12.13
CA ARG A 142 -5.04 -0.09 12.35
C ARG A 142 -6.04 0.45 13.39
N GLY A 143 -7.02 -0.34 13.81
CA GLY A 143 -8.01 0.05 14.82
C GLY A 143 -7.45 0.07 16.26
N PRO A 144 -8.08 0.83 17.19
CA PRO A 144 -7.64 0.96 18.59
C PRO A 144 -7.65 -0.35 19.40
N ASN A 145 -8.17 -1.45 18.83
CA ASN A 145 -8.26 -2.78 19.45
C ASN A 145 -7.41 -3.84 18.73
N SER A 146 -6.21 -3.50 18.26
CA SER A 146 -5.28 -4.47 17.61
C SER A 146 -4.77 -5.61 18.51
N LYS A 147 -5.36 -5.82 19.69
CA LYS A 147 -5.06 -6.94 20.62
C LYS A 147 -5.68 -8.27 20.19
N ASP A 148 -6.66 -8.26 19.27
CA ASP A 148 -7.48 -9.45 18.99
C ASP A 148 -7.10 -10.20 17.70
N TYR A 149 -6.01 -9.82 17.02
CA TYR A 149 -5.46 -10.66 15.94
C TYR A 149 -4.68 -11.83 16.55
N VAL A 150 -5.41 -12.88 16.91
CA VAL A 150 -4.87 -14.15 17.41
C VAL A 150 -4.49 -15.01 16.20
N GLY A 151 -3.29 -14.78 15.67
CA GLY A 151 -2.60 -15.83 14.91
C GLY A 151 -2.36 -17.00 15.85
N SER A 152 -3.06 -18.11 15.65
CA SER A 152 -2.83 -19.38 16.34
C SER A 152 -1.46 -19.92 15.90
N GLY A 153 -0.40 -19.49 16.56
CA GLY A 153 0.96 -19.99 16.41
C GLY A 153 1.65 -19.90 17.76
N GLY A 154 1.77 -21.04 18.44
CA GLY A 154 2.45 -21.13 19.74
C GLY A 154 3.95 -20.93 19.60
N GLY A 155 4.56 -20.25 20.58
CA GLY A 155 6.00 -20.13 20.70
C GLY A 155 6.39 -18.90 21.50
N GLY A 156 6.81 -19.11 22.76
CA GLY A 156 7.17 -18.04 23.68
C GLY A 156 8.55 -17.43 23.42
N GLY A 157 8.77 -16.26 24.05
CA GLY A 157 10.09 -15.71 24.33
C GLY A 157 10.34 -14.31 23.78
N GLY A 158 10.43 -13.32 24.67
CA GLY A 158 11.26 -12.10 24.53
C GLY A 158 10.81 -11.02 23.53
N ASP A 159 10.56 -9.82 24.08
CA ASP A 159 10.98 -8.53 23.49
C ASP A 159 10.49 -8.11 22.10
N LYS A 160 9.28 -7.52 22.08
CA LYS A 160 8.92 -6.19 21.55
C LYS A 160 7.39 -6.15 21.47
N LYS A 161 6.74 -5.11 22.03
CA LYS A 161 5.30 -4.90 21.80
C LYS A 161 5.11 -4.46 20.34
N THR A 162 5.05 -5.41 19.42
CA THR A 162 4.65 -5.16 18.03
C THR A 162 3.14 -4.96 17.98
N THR A 163 2.70 -3.94 17.25
CA THR A 163 1.26 -3.72 17.01
C THR A 163 0.71 -4.87 16.16
N GLY A 164 -0.61 -5.07 16.13
CA GLY A 164 -1.22 -6.08 15.25
C GLY A 164 -0.79 -5.92 13.78
N ARG A 165 -0.51 -4.67 13.35
CA ARG A 165 -0.02 -4.35 12.00
C ARG A 165 1.36 -4.91 11.72
N GLU A 166 2.30 -4.70 12.65
CA GLU A 166 3.66 -5.22 12.53
C GLU A 166 3.66 -6.75 12.51
N LYS A 167 2.80 -7.41 13.30
CA LYS A 167 2.67 -8.87 13.25
C LYS A 167 2.17 -9.39 11.91
N VAL A 168 1.19 -8.72 11.31
CA VAL A 168 0.70 -9.08 9.97
C VAL A 168 1.79 -8.85 8.93
N LYS A 169 2.57 -7.78 9.04
CA LYS A 169 3.71 -7.52 8.16
C LYS A 169 4.80 -8.58 8.31
N GLU A 170 5.24 -8.86 9.54
CA GLU A 170 6.27 -9.85 9.85
C GLU A 170 5.86 -11.24 9.35
N GLY A 171 4.62 -11.67 9.63
CA GLY A 171 4.11 -12.96 9.15
C GLY A 171 3.99 -13.03 7.62
N LEU A 172 3.73 -11.90 6.95
CA LEU A 172 3.71 -11.83 5.50
C LEU A 172 5.12 -11.97 4.91
N GLU A 173 6.09 -11.26 5.48
CA GLU A 173 7.49 -11.28 5.04
C GLU A 173 8.19 -12.60 5.37
N ALA A 174 7.76 -13.29 6.43
CA ALA A 174 8.19 -14.65 6.75
C ALA A 174 7.54 -15.74 5.88
N GLY A 175 6.53 -15.38 5.06
CA GLY A 175 5.78 -16.33 4.24
C GLY A 175 4.76 -17.18 5.01
N GLU A 176 4.44 -16.80 6.24
CA GLU A 176 3.50 -17.50 7.13
C GLU A 176 2.05 -17.10 6.89
N LEU A 177 1.82 -15.89 6.35
CA LEU A 177 0.50 -15.41 5.96
C LEU A 177 0.08 -15.98 4.60
N LYS A 178 -0.69 -17.07 4.66
CA LYS A 178 -1.38 -17.66 3.52
C LYS A 178 -2.82 -17.14 3.47
N ALA A 179 -3.26 -16.68 2.30
CA ALA A 179 -4.69 -16.46 2.09
C ALA A 179 -5.38 -17.83 2.15
N THR A 180 -6.30 -17.98 3.10
CA THR A 180 -7.22 -19.13 3.19
C THR A 180 -8.36 -18.97 2.22
#